data_AF-A0A2J6Q237-F1
#
_entry.id   AF-A0A2J6Q237-F1
#
_cell.length_a   1.000
_cell.length_b   1.000
_cell.length_c   1.000
_cell.angle_alpha   90.00
_cell.angle_beta   90.00
_cell.angle_gamma   90.00
#
_symmetry.space_group_name_H-M   'P 1'
#
loop_
_entity.id
_entity.type
_entity.pdbx_description
1 polymer ?
#
loop_
_entity_poly.entity_id
_entity_poly.type
_entity_poly.pdbx_seq_one_letter_code
_entity_poly.pdbx_strand_id
1 'polypeptide(L)'
;MHSTTREKPSFPASYELFSSAFKQPDPPLVKAEFKCNWQQHAWSSTFSHISSGYLYHSPTHSKVRADASYDSSIVSSLFDYTITNRNNLVWNTLFTIEPSVSAAPKIWTGFVKPAWALFEEDILVKSNAVFAGVVDDRWLGATASVSSCFRVLLGLNEDSTDSVAVEDRV
;
A
#
# COMPACT_ATOMS: atom_id res chain seq x y z
N MET A 1 3.36 1.85 32.34
CA MET A 1 2.03 1.47 31.85
C MET A 1 1.17 2.72 31.77
N HIS A 2 1.01 3.30 30.59
CA HIS A 2 0.03 4.36 30.35
C HIS A 2 -0.89 3.89 29.23
N SER A 3 -2.09 3.43 29.62
CA SER A 3 -3.19 3.17 28.71
C SER A 3 -4.00 4.46 28.62
N THR A 4 -3.77 5.25 27.57
CA THR A 4 -4.74 6.27 27.16
C THR A 4 -5.74 5.57 26.24
N THR A 5 -6.88 5.20 26.80
CA THR A 5 -8.05 4.75 26.03
C THR A 5 -8.52 5.95 25.20
N ARG A 6 -8.02 6.04 23.97
CA ARG A 6 -8.45 7.06 23.00
C ARG A 6 -9.84 6.66 22.53
N GLU A 7 -10.85 7.49 22.80
CA GLU A 7 -12.21 7.24 22.32
C GLU A 7 -12.19 7.21 20.79
N LYS A 8 -12.59 6.05 20.26
CA LYS A 8 -12.74 5.80 18.83
C LYS A 8 -14.00 6.56 18.37
N PRO A 9 -13.95 7.40 17.31
CA PRO A 9 -15.18 7.82 16.67
C PRO A 9 -15.89 6.55 16.16
N SER A 10 -17.09 6.31 16.68
CA SER A 10 -17.93 5.21 16.19
C SER A 10 -18.46 5.60 14.82
N PHE A 11 -18.40 4.65 13.87
CA PHE A 11 -19.10 4.82 12.61
C PHE A 11 -20.60 5.02 12.91
N PRO A 12 -21.32 5.88 12.15
CA PRO A 12 -22.71 6.18 12.45
C PRO A 12 -23.54 4.89 12.59
N ALA A 13 -24.25 4.75 13.71
CA ALA A 13 -25.13 3.61 13.97
C ALA A 13 -26.27 3.45 12.94
N SER A 14 -26.40 4.40 12.00
CA SER A 14 -27.40 4.44 10.94
C SER A 14 -27.05 3.61 9.70
N TYR A 15 -25.90 2.92 9.65
CA TYR A 15 -25.55 2.09 8.49
C TYR A 15 -26.18 0.69 8.59
N GLU A 16 -27.40 0.55 8.07
CA GLU A 16 -28.04 -0.76 7.89
C GLU A 16 -27.37 -1.52 6.73
N LEU A 17 -26.56 -2.52 7.07
CA LEU A 17 -25.78 -3.34 6.12
C LEU A 17 -26.61 -4.03 5.00
N PHE A 18 -27.94 -4.09 5.15
CA PHE A 18 -28.85 -4.66 4.15
C PHE A 18 -30.20 -3.92 4.16
N SER A 19 -30.17 -2.63 3.81
CA SER A 19 -31.40 -1.84 3.65
C SER A 19 -31.75 -1.72 2.17
N SER A 20 -33.04 -1.82 1.83
CA SER A 20 -33.52 -1.41 0.49
C SER A 20 -33.29 0.09 0.23
N ALA A 21 -32.97 0.86 1.27
CA ALA A 21 -32.57 2.26 1.20
C ALA A 21 -31.06 2.48 1.02
N PHE A 22 -30.25 1.41 0.93
CA PHE A 22 -28.80 1.54 0.74
C PHE A 22 -28.50 2.37 -0.51
N LYS A 23 -27.64 3.37 -0.34
CA LYS A 23 -27.09 4.18 -1.42
C LYS A 23 -25.59 3.99 -1.42
N GLN A 24 -25.06 3.51 -2.54
CA GLN A 24 -23.63 3.43 -2.78
C GLN A 24 -23.01 4.81 -2.50
N PRO A 25 -22.11 4.93 -1.50
CA PRO A 25 -21.43 6.18 -1.26
C PRO A 25 -20.49 6.48 -2.44
N ASP A 26 -20.25 7.76 -2.67
CA ASP A 26 -19.21 8.19 -3.60
C ASP A 26 -17.84 7.72 -3.08
N PRO A 27 -16.90 7.35 -3.97
CA PRO A 27 -15.56 6.95 -3.56
C PRO A 27 -14.88 8.10 -2.80
N PRO A 28 -14.29 7.85 -1.61
CA PRO A 28 -13.59 8.89 -0.88
C PRO A 28 -12.26 9.24 -1.56
N LEU A 29 -11.75 10.44 -1.29
CA LEU A 29 -10.35 10.75 -1.54
C LEU A 29 -9.46 10.01 -0.53
N VAL A 30 -8.26 9.63 -0.96
CA VAL A 30 -7.27 8.98 -0.12
C VAL A 30 -6.14 9.94 0.21
N LYS A 31 -5.48 9.73 1.34
CA LYS A 31 -4.24 10.42 1.64
C LYS A 31 -3.14 9.84 0.76
N ALA A 32 -2.73 10.57 -0.27
CA ALA A 32 -1.73 10.07 -1.21
C ALA A 32 -0.28 10.26 -0.72
N GLU A 33 -0.02 11.21 0.18
CA GLU A 33 1.27 11.31 0.88
C GLU A 33 1.24 10.49 2.18
N PHE A 34 1.86 9.31 2.16
CA PHE A 34 1.83 8.44 3.33
C PHE A 34 3.08 7.59 3.49
N LYS A 35 3.19 7.03 4.70
CA LYS A 35 4.22 6.09 5.09
C LYS A 35 3.55 4.98 5.87
N CYS A 36 3.82 3.74 5.53
CA CYS A 36 3.13 2.61 6.13
C CYS A 36 4.03 1.38 6.24
N ASN A 37 3.65 0.47 7.14
CA ASN A 37 4.08 -0.91 6.99
C ASN A 37 3.31 -1.53 5.82
N TRP A 38 3.93 -2.46 5.10
CA TRP A 38 3.27 -3.21 4.04
C TRP A 38 3.55 -4.70 4.18
N GLN A 39 2.60 -5.50 3.70
CA GLN A 39 2.74 -6.94 3.50
C GLN A 39 2.22 -7.27 2.11
N GLN A 40 3.00 -8.00 1.34
CA GLN A 40 2.64 -8.45 0.00
C GLN A 40 2.81 -9.95 -0.06
N HIS A 41 1.78 -10.62 -0.56
CA HIS A 41 1.91 -11.99 -1.04
C HIS A 41 1.97 -11.95 -2.57
N ALA A 42 3.16 -12.22 -3.10
CA ALA A 42 3.36 -12.38 -4.54
C ALA A 42 3.35 -13.87 -4.86
N TRP A 43 2.45 -14.30 -5.75
CA TRP A 43 2.29 -15.72 -6.08
C TRP A 43 1.97 -15.96 -7.55
N SER A 44 2.39 -17.12 -8.05
CA SER A 44 2.11 -17.67 -9.37
C SER A 44 2.06 -19.21 -9.28
N SER A 45 1.87 -19.92 -10.41
CA SER A 45 1.92 -21.39 -10.41
C SER A 45 3.28 -21.97 -10.00
N THR A 46 4.34 -21.16 -9.98
CA THR A 46 5.72 -21.60 -9.71
C THR A 46 6.39 -20.85 -8.57
N PHE A 47 5.71 -19.89 -7.94
CA PHE A 47 6.27 -18.99 -6.95
C PHE A 47 5.23 -18.62 -5.89
N SER A 48 5.63 -18.55 -4.63
CA SER A 48 4.79 -18.06 -3.55
C SER A 48 5.69 -17.44 -2.50
N HIS A 49 5.56 -16.13 -2.30
CA HIS A 49 6.48 -15.37 -1.46
C HIS A 49 5.74 -14.27 -0.73
N ILE A 50 5.90 -14.26 0.58
CA ILE A 50 5.39 -13.20 1.44
C ILE A 50 6.56 -12.28 1.78
N SER A 51 6.42 -11.02 1.44
CA SER A 51 7.37 -9.97 1.77
C SER A 51 6.69 -8.94 2.65
N SER A 52 7.49 -8.29 3.48
CA SER A 52 7.02 -7.21 4.32
C SER A 52 8.10 -6.15 4.47
N GLY A 53 7.67 -4.94 4.79
CA GLY A 53 8.58 -3.90 5.20
C GLY A 53 7.87 -2.57 5.34
N TYR A 54 8.54 -1.50 4.91
CA TYR A 54 8.05 -0.14 5.08
C TYR A 54 8.03 0.61 3.75
N LEU A 55 6.93 1.31 3.48
CA LEU A 55 6.67 2.02 2.23
C LEU A 55 6.63 3.52 2.51
N TYR A 56 7.21 4.29 1.62
CA TYR A 56 7.10 5.75 1.54
C TYR A 56 6.50 6.06 0.18
N HIS A 57 5.31 6.63 0.16
CA HIS A 57 4.62 6.99 -1.06
C HIS A 57 4.48 8.50 -1.12
N SER A 58 5.14 9.13 -2.12
CA SER A 58 5.18 10.59 -2.25
C SER A 58 4.92 11.03 -3.69
N PRO A 59 3.65 11.25 -4.05
CA PRO A 59 3.26 11.83 -5.34
C PRO A 59 3.88 13.21 -5.57
N THR A 60 4.01 14.05 -4.52
CA THR A 60 4.62 15.38 -4.61
C THR A 60 6.05 15.33 -5.15
N HIS A 61 6.79 14.28 -4.79
CA HIS A 61 8.15 14.05 -5.29
C HIS A 61 8.21 13.07 -6.46
N SER A 62 7.06 12.57 -6.92
CA SER A 62 6.93 11.53 -7.94
C SER A 62 7.79 10.30 -7.63
N LYS A 63 7.77 9.86 -6.36
CA LYS A 63 8.62 8.77 -5.88
C LYS A 63 7.88 7.82 -4.96
N VAL A 64 8.27 6.55 -5.05
CA VAL A 64 7.91 5.53 -4.07
C VAL A 64 9.19 4.88 -3.58
N ARG A 65 9.35 4.73 -2.27
CA ARG A 65 10.42 3.91 -1.68
C ARG A 65 9.81 2.74 -0.93
N ALA A 66 10.29 1.54 -1.23
CA ALA A 66 9.91 0.34 -0.51
C ALA A 66 11.16 -0.29 0.10
N ASP A 67 11.18 -0.35 1.43
CA ASP A 67 12.17 -1.07 2.20
C ASP A 67 11.59 -2.44 2.54
N ALA A 68 12.38 -3.49 2.39
CA ALA A 68 11.98 -4.87 2.70
C ALA A 68 13.15 -5.64 3.31
N SER A 69 12.82 -6.67 4.09
CA SER A 69 13.77 -7.74 4.40
C SER A 69 13.49 -8.94 3.50
N TYR A 70 14.55 -9.49 2.91
CA TYR A 70 14.46 -10.64 2.00
C TYR A 70 15.71 -11.50 2.12
N ASP A 71 15.55 -12.80 2.35
CA ASP A 71 16.63 -13.79 2.40
C ASP A 71 17.83 -13.33 3.27
N SER A 72 17.53 -12.96 4.52
CA SER A 72 18.48 -12.38 5.48
C SER A 72 19.15 -11.05 5.07
N SER A 73 18.79 -10.51 3.91
CA SER A 73 19.26 -9.22 3.39
C SER A 73 18.23 -8.12 3.66
N ILE A 74 18.71 -6.87 3.71
CA ILE A 74 17.85 -5.69 3.72
C ILE A 74 17.92 -5.06 2.34
N VAL A 75 16.77 -4.80 1.73
CA VAL A 75 16.67 -4.17 0.42
C VAL A 75 15.88 -2.86 0.52
N SER A 76 16.29 -1.86 -0.25
CA SER A 76 15.56 -0.60 -0.41
C SER A 76 15.48 -0.26 -1.89
N SER A 77 14.27 -0.26 -2.44
CA SER A 77 14.00 0.17 -3.81
C SER A 77 13.46 1.59 -3.82
N LEU A 78 14.07 2.48 -4.60
CA LEU A 78 13.59 3.83 -4.87
C LEU A 78 13.11 3.92 -6.31
N PHE A 79 11.79 3.92 -6.50
CA PHE A 79 11.12 4.13 -7.78
C PHE A 79 10.98 5.63 -8.05
N ASP A 80 11.52 6.08 -9.18
CA ASP A 80 11.50 7.46 -9.62
C ASP A 80 10.60 7.62 -10.85
N TYR A 81 9.36 8.04 -10.61
CA TYR A 81 8.34 8.20 -11.65
C TYR A 81 8.58 9.41 -12.54
N THR A 82 9.53 10.29 -12.20
CA THR A 82 9.96 11.37 -13.09
C THR A 82 10.80 10.84 -14.27
N ILE A 83 11.32 9.62 -14.17
CA ILE A 83 12.19 9.00 -15.16
C ILE A 83 11.53 7.72 -15.67
N THR A 84 10.92 7.81 -16.86
CA THR A 84 10.30 6.68 -17.54
C THR A 84 10.92 6.42 -18.91
N ASN A 85 10.87 5.17 -19.37
CA ASN A 85 11.30 4.82 -20.72
C ASN A 85 10.11 4.67 -21.68
N ARG A 86 10.39 4.37 -22.95
CA ARG A 86 9.37 4.22 -24.01
C ARG A 86 8.33 3.11 -23.74
N ASN A 87 8.64 2.17 -22.85
CA ASN A 87 7.75 1.08 -22.45
C ASN A 87 6.99 1.39 -21.14
N ASN A 88 7.00 2.65 -20.70
CA ASN A 88 6.43 3.11 -19.42
C ASN A 88 7.02 2.39 -18.20
N LEU A 89 8.25 1.89 -18.30
CA LEU A 89 8.98 1.37 -17.15
C LEU A 89 9.58 2.53 -16.36
N VAL A 90 9.62 2.37 -15.04
CA VAL A 90 10.04 3.37 -14.07
C VAL A 90 11.49 3.11 -13.68
N TRP A 91 12.28 4.17 -13.52
CA TRP A 91 13.64 4.06 -13.01
C TRP A 91 13.63 3.60 -11.56
N ASN A 92 14.42 2.58 -11.23
CA ASN A 92 14.59 2.09 -9.87
C ASN A 92 16.08 2.11 -9.48
N THR A 93 16.35 2.56 -8.27
CA THR A 93 17.64 2.37 -7.59
C THR A 93 17.41 1.41 -6.43
N LEU A 94 17.99 0.21 -6.53
CA LEU A 94 17.92 -0.84 -5.53
C LEU A 94 19.22 -0.89 -4.73
N PHE A 95 19.11 -0.66 -3.43
CA PHE A 95 20.17 -0.93 -2.45
C PHE A 95 19.94 -2.31 -1.85
N THR A 96 20.99 -3.11 -1.76
CA THR A 96 20.98 -4.42 -1.08
C THR A 96 22.10 -4.47 -0.07
N ILE A 97 21.75 -4.72 1.19
CA ILE A 97 22.68 -4.94 2.29
C ILE A 97 22.59 -6.44 2.61
N GLU A 98 23.67 -7.15 2.33
CA GLU A 98 23.77 -8.59 2.60
C GLU A 98 23.98 -8.87 4.10
N PRO A 99 23.78 -10.12 4.57
CA PRO A 99 23.92 -10.47 5.99
C PRO A 99 25.34 -10.29 6.55
N SER A 100 26.34 -10.10 5.67
CA SER A 100 27.72 -9.88 6.07
C SER A 100 27.95 -8.44 6.49
N VAL A 101 28.24 -8.23 7.78
CA VAL A 101 28.57 -6.91 8.35
C VAL A 101 29.83 -6.26 7.74
N SER A 102 30.65 -7.04 7.03
CA SER A 102 31.84 -6.57 6.33
C SER A 102 31.64 -6.36 4.83
N ALA A 103 30.51 -6.79 4.26
CA ALA A 103 30.22 -6.61 2.85
C ALA A 103 29.76 -5.17 2.58
N ALA A 104 30.27 -4.58 1.50
CA ALA A 104 29.77 -3.30 1.03
C ALA A 104 28.34 -3.47 0.49
N PRO A 105 27.45 -2.47 0.67
CA PRO A 105 26.13 -2.48 0.04
C PRO A 105 26.24 -2.59 -1.48
N LYS A 106 25.41 -3.44 -2.08
CA LYS A 106 25.29 -3.54 -3.54
C LYS A 106 24.25 -2.54 -4.02
N ILE A 107 24.55 -1.86 -5.13
CA ILE A 107 23.64 -0.93 -5.78
C ILE A 107 23.36 -1.45 -7.18
N TRP A 108 22.08 -1.56 -7.51
CA TRP A 108 21.61 -1.82 -8.86
C TRP A 108 20.69 -0.69 -9.32
N THR A 109 20.79 -0.31 -10.59
CA THR A 109 19.90 0.68 -11.21
C THR A 109 19.36 0.17 -12.53
N GLY A 110 18.11 0.50 -12.83
CA GLY A 110 17.51 0.13 -14.11
C GLY A 110 16.03 0.43 -14.19
N PHE A 111 15.48 0.26 -15.40
CA PHE A 111 14.06 0.41 -15.66
C PHE A 111 13.29 -0.86 -15.31
N VAL A 112 12.24 -0.74 -14.50
CA VAL A 112 11.41 -1.86 -14.04
C VAL A 112 9.93 -1.55 -14.19
N LYS A 113 9.10 -2.59 -14.24
CA LYS A 113 7.67 -2.46 -13.95
C LYS A 113 7.55 -2.36 -12.41
N PRO A 114 7.12 -1.23 -11.85
CA PRO A 114 7.11 -1.05 -10.40
C PRO A 114 6.07 -1.97 -9.75
N ALA A 115 6.42 -2.59 -8.62
CA ALA A 115 5.49 -3.36 -7.80
C ALA A 115 4.52 -2.46 -7.02
N TRP A 116 4.91 -1.21 -6.77
CA TRP A 116 4.11 -0.22 -6.05
C TRP A 116 3.84 0.98 -6.94
N ALA A 117 2.59 1.12 -7.39
CA ALA A 117 2.16 2.25 -8.22
C ALA A 117 2.24 3.58 -7.47
N LEU A 118 2.52 4.66 -8.20
CA LEU A 118 2.31 6.03 -7.73
C LEU A 118 0.89 6.46 -8.09
N PHE A 119 0.14 6.98 -7.13
CA PHE A 119 -1.22 7.43 -7.35
C PHE A 119 -1.54 8.76 -6.64
N GLU A 120 -2.51 9.50 -7.16
CA GLU A 120 -3.00 10.74 -6.57
C GLU A 120 -4.18 10.48 -5.61
N GLU A 121 -4.58 11.50 -4.85
CA GLU A 121 -5.64 11.40 -3.83
C GLU A 121 -6.98 10.93 -4.38
N ASP A 122 -7.24 11.16 -5.67
CA ASP A 122 -8.48 10.82 -6.35
C ASP A 122 -8.45 9.43 -7.02
N ILE A 123 -7.50 8.55 -6.68
CA ILE A 123 -7.37 7.23 -7.30
C ILE A 123 -8.65 6.39 -7.23
N LEU A 124 -9.37 6.43 -6.11
CA LEU A 124 -10.63 5.70 -5.94
C LEU A 124 -11.76 6.31 -6.77
N VAL A 125 -11.77 7.64 -6.91
CA VAL A 125 -12.73 8.36 -7.75
C VAL A 125 -12.47 8.08 -9.23
N LYS A 126 -11.23 8.25 -9.69
CA LYS A 126 -10.81 8.00 -11.09
C LYS A 126 -11.03 6.55 -11.53
N SER A 127 -10.95 5.60 -10.58
CA SER A 127 -11.19 4.18 -10.86
C SER A 127 -12.65 3.75 -10.71
N ASN A 128 -13.56 4.66 -10.34
CA ASN A 128 -14.96 4.34 -9.98
C ASN A 128 -15.04 3.20 -8.96
N ALA A 129 -14.26 3.29 -7.89
CA ALA A 129 -14.22 2.25 -6.86
C ALA A 129 -15.61 2.04 -6.23
N VAL A 130 -15.96 0.79 -5.93
CA VAL A 130 -17.24 0.44 -5.32
C VAL A 130 -17.03 0.10 -3.86
N PHE A 131 -17.92 0.57 -3.00
CA PHE A 131 -17.92 0.21 -1.58
C PHE A 131 -18.29 -1.26 -1.43
N ALA A 132 -17.37 -2.05 -0.89
CA ALA A 132 -17.51 -3.49 -0.75
C ALA A 132 -17.99 -3.92 0.64
N GLY A 133 -18.11 -2.98 1.58
CA GLY A 133 -18.59 -3.23 2.94
C GLY A 133 -17.64 -2.72 4.01
N VAL A 134 -18.03 -2.95 5.28
CA VAL A 134 -17.19 -2.66 6.44
C VAL A 134 -16.61 -3.98 6.95
N VAL A 135 -15.31 -3.99 7.19
CA VAL A 135 -14.60 -5.10 7.83
C VAL A 135 -14.20 -4.64 9.22
N ASP A 136 -14.56 -5.42 10.24
CA ASP A 136 -14.05 -5.19 11.59
C ASP A 136 -12.66 -5.84 11.71
N ASP A 137 -11.62 -5.01 11.73
CA ASP A 137 -10.27 -5.45 12.01
C ASP A 137 -10.03 -5.33 13.52
N ARG A 138 -9.63 -6.45 14.13
CA ARG A 138 -9.37 -6.53 15.56
C ARG A 138 -8.36 -5.47 16.07
N TRP A 139 -7.38 -5.08 15.26
CA TRP A 139 -6.30 -4.15 15.62
C TRP A 139 -6.57 -2.72 15.16
N LEU A 140 -7.22 -2.54 14.02
CA LEU A 140 -7.48 -1.23 13.40
C LEU A 140 -8.91 -0.71 13.65
N GLY A 141 -9.83 -1.56 14.12
CA GLY A 141 -11.25 -1.26 14.24
C GLY A 141 -12.01 -1.44 12.92
N ALA A 142 -13.13 -0.73 12.77
CA ALA A 142 -13.92 -0.78 11.55
C ALA A 142 -13.20 -0.09 10.38
N THR A 143 -12.86 -0.85 9.34
CA THR A 143 -12.23 -0.36 8.11
C THR A 143 -13.18 -0.53 6.93
N ALA A 144 -13.31 0.50 6.08
CA ALA A 144 -14.06 0.40 4.85
C ALA A 144 -13.28 -0.41 3.80
N SER A 145 -13.91 -1.43 3.23
CA SER A 145 -13.40 -2.13 2.06
C SER A 145 -13.92 -1.45 0.80
N VAL A 146 -13.01 -1.10 -0.10
CA VAL A 146 -13.32 -0.58 -1.43
C VAL A 146 -12.70 -1.49 -2.47
N SER A 147 -13.45 -1.79 -3.53
CA SER A 147 -12.98 -2.57 -4.66
C SER A 147 -12.74 -1.64 -5.84
N SER A 148 -11.54 -1.64 -6.39
CA SER A 148 -11.19 -0.92 -7.62
C SER A 148 -10.53 -1.89 -8.62
N CYS A 149 -10.46 -1.51 -9.90
CA CYS A 149 -9.75 -2.31 -10.91
C CYS A 149 -8.25 -2.45 -10.62
N PHE A 150 -7.69 -1.65 -9.70
CA PHE A 150 -6.36 -1.89 -9.14
C PHE A 150 -6.49 -2.91 -8.01
N ARG A 151 -5.78 -4.04 -8.11
CA ARG A 151 -5.70 -5.08 -7.05
C ARG A 151 -4.84 -4.59 -5.87
N VAL A 152 -5.24 -3.48 -5.27
CA VAL A 152 -4.62 -2.90 -4.07
C VAL A 152 -5.72 -2.75 -3.04
N LEU A 153 -5.61 -3.48 -1.93
CA LEU A 153 -6.45 -3.25 -0.75
C LEU A 153 -5.76 -2.15 0.09
N LEU A 154 -6.29 -0.93 -0.02
CA LEU A 154 -5.90 0.16 0.85
C LEU A 154 -6.74 0.10 2.13
N GLY A 155 -6.13 -0.28 3.24
CA GLY A 155 -6.72 -0.08 4.57
C GLY A 155 -6.48 1.37 4.98
N LEU A 156 -7.47 2.23 4.76
CA LEU A 156 -7.41 3.66 5.13
C LEU A 156 -7.82 3.82 6.59
N ASN A 157 -6.93 4.35 7.44
CA ASN A 157 -7.23 4.69 8.82
C ASN A 157 -7.06 6.18 9.06
N GLU A 158 -7.96 6.79 9.85
CA GLU A 158 -7.82 8.20 10.26
C GLU A 158 -6.61 8.44 11.20
N ASP A 159 -6.03 7.39 11.78
CA ASP A 159 -5.12 7.47 12.93
C ASP A 159 -3.65 7.08 12.64
N SER A 160 -3.15 7.36 11.44
CA SER A 160 -1.70 7.32 11.08
C SER A 160 -1.00 5.97 11.04
N THR A 161 -1.73 4.86 11.22
CA THR A 161 -1.26 3.51 10.86
C THR A 161 -2.01 3.04 9.63
N ASP A 162 -1.68 3.68 8.52
CA ASP A 162 -2.04 3.17 7.21
C ASP A 162 -1.32 1.83 7.03
N SER A 163 -2.02 0.85 6.45
CA SER A 163 -1.42 -0.41 6.05
C SER A 163 -1.91 -0.76 4.67
N VAL A 164 -0.97 -1.13 3.80
CA VAL A 164 -1.28 -1.50 2.43
C VAL A 164 -1.07 -3.00 2.30
N ALA A 165 -2.14 -3.71 2.00
CA ALA A 165 -2.09 -5.11 1.61
C ALA A 165 -2.21 -5.18 0.09
N VAL A 166 -1.17 -5.71 -0.56
CA VAL A 166 -1.18 -5.91 -2.02
C VAL A 166 -1.21 -7.40 -2.29
N GLU A 167 -2.21 -7.84 -3.04
CA GLU A 167 -2.26 -9.19 -3.60
C GLU A 167 -2.03 -9.08 -5.11
N ASP A 168 -0.85 -9.52 -5.55
CA ASP A 168 -0.48 -9.44 -6.97
C ASP A 168 -0.26 -10.84 -7.53
N ARG A 169 -0.90 -11.09 -8.68
CA ARG A 169 -0.72 -12.34 -9.45
C ARG A 169 0.30 -12.03 -10.54
N VAL A 170 1.53 -12.52 -10.36
CA VAL A 170 2.65 -12.32 -11.29
C VAL A 170 2.54 -13.29 -12.47
#